data_AF-A0A3D3MT06-F1
#
_entry.id   AF-A0A3D3MT06-F1
#
_cell.length_a   1.000
_cell.length_b   1.000
_cell.length_c   1.000
_cell.angle_alpha   90.00
_cell.angle_beta   90.00
_cell.angle_gamma   90.00
#
_symmetry.space_group_name_H-M   'P 1'
#
loop_
_entity.id
_entity.type
_entity.pdbx_description
1 polymer ?
#
loop_
_entity_poly.entity_id
_entity_poly.type
_entity_poly.pdbx_seq_one_letter_code
_entity_poly.pdbx_strand_id
1 'polypeptide(L)' 'IQEEVYNAVKEISELRGYSLVLDRASDSGIIFGSPKIDISNEVLQKLGYSN' A
#
# COMPACT_ATOMS: atom_id res chain seq x y z
N ILE A 1 8.71 9.11 8.83
CA ILE A 1 8.47 8.52 7.49
C ILE A 1 8.24 7.01 7.48
N GLN A 2 9.18 6.15 7.88
CA GLN A 2 8.92 4.69 7.82
C GLN A 2 7.75 4.24 8.70
N GLU A 3 7.66 4.75 9.94
CA GLU A 3 6.55 4.46 10.86
C GLU A 3 5.20 4.97 10.33
N GLU A 4 5.19 6.16 9.72
CA GLU A 4 3.98 6.75 9.14
C GLU A 4 3.46 5.93 7.96
N VAL A 5 4.37 5.48 7.08
CA VAL A 5 4.03 4.59 5.95
C VAL A 5 3.48 3.26 6.47
N TYR A 6 4.11 2.67 7.49
CA TYR A 6 3.64 1.42 8.10
C TYR A 6 2.21 1.57 8.65
N ASN A 7 1.94 2.65 9.40
CA ASN A 7 0.62 2.90 9.97
C ASN A 7 -0.43 3.17 8.88
N ALA A 8 -0.09 3.94 7.85
CA ALA A 8 -0.98 4.20 6.73
C ALA A 8 -1.36 2.91 5.98
N VAL A 9 -0.38 2.05 5.68
CA VAL A 9 -0.62 0.75 5.04
C VAL A 9 -1.49 -0.15 5.93
N LYS A 10 -1.21 -0.20 7.25
CA LYS A 10 -1.98 -1.01 8.20
C LYS A 10 -3.46 -0.60 8.21
N GLU A 11 -3.75 0.69 8.36
CA GLU A 11 -5.14 1.18 8.44
C GLU A 11 -5.92 0.91 7.15
N ILE A 12 -5.31 1.13 5.98
CA ILE A 12 -5.93 0.85 4.68
C ILE A 12 -6.20 -0.65 4.52
N SER A 13 -5.26 -1.48 4.96
CA SER A 13 -5.39 -2.94 4.90
C SER A 13 -6.54 -3.43 5.78
N GLU A 14 -6.67 -2.92 7.00
CA GLU A 14 -7.78 -3.24 7.91
C GLU A 14 -9.14 -2.81 7.33
N LEU A 15 -9.21 -1.60 6.76
CA LEU A 15 -10.44 -1.07 6.16
C LEU A 15 -10.91 -1.90 4.95
N ARG A 16 -9.97 -2.36 4.12
CA ARG A 16 -10.26 -3.14 2.90
C ARG A 16 -10.29 -4.66 3.13
N GLY A 17 -9.98 -5.11 4.34
CA GLY A 17 -9.91 -6.53 4.68
C GLY A 17 -8.75 -7.27 4.01
N TYR A 18 -7.65 -6.58 3.70
CA TYR A 18 -6.45 -7.20 3.16
C TYR A 18 -5.67 -7.89 4.28
N SER A 19 -5.42 -9.18 4.10
CA SER A 19 -4.62 -9.97 5.05
C SER A 19 -3.11 -9.87 4.79
N LEU A 20 -2.72 -9.37 3.61
CA LEU A 20 -1.33 -9.25 3.18
C LEU A 20 -1.17 -8.07 2.21
N VAL A 21 -0.13 -7.27 2.44
CA VAL A 21 0.33 -6.25 1.50
C VAL A 21 1.77 -6.58 1.12
N LEU A 22 2.06 -6.53 -0.18
CA LEU A 22 3.38 -6.77 -0.74
C LEU A 22 3.89 -5.48 -1.36
N ASP A 23 5.17 -5.18 -1.15
CA ASP A 23 5.82 -4.07 -1.84
C ASP A 23 6.17 -4.49 -3.27
N ARG A 24 5.47 -3.92 -4.25
CA ARG A 24 5.71 -4.21 -5.67
C ARG A 24 7.08 -3.70 -6.15
N ALA A 25 7.66 -2.68 -5.51
CA ALA A 25 8.98 -2.19 -5.87
C ALA A 25 10.10 -3.13 -5.38
N SER A 26 9.78 -4.00 -4.41
CA SER A 26 10.70 -5.06 -3.98
C SER A 26 10.76 -6.19 -5.02
N ASP A 27 11.92 -6.80 -5.19
CA ASP A 27 12.19 -7.90 -6.14
C ASP A 27 11.53 -9.22 -5.66
N SER A 28 10.21 -9.19 -5.58
CA SER A 28 9.36 -10.21 -4.96
C SER A 28 8.90 -11.29 -5.95
N GLY A 29 9.45 -11.29 -7.18
CA GLY A 29 9.06 -12.22 -8.24
C GLY A 29 7.61 -12.05 -8.72
N ILE A 30 6.97 -10.91 -8.41
CA ILE A 30 5.60 -10.61 -8.85
C ILE A 30 5.62 -10.22 -10.33
N ILE A 31 5.15 -11.12 -11.19
CA ILE A 31 5.08 -10.89 -12.65
C ILE A 31 3.89 -9.98 -13.00
N PHE A 32 2.78 -10.09 -12.26
CA PHE A 32 1.58 -9.29 -12.48
C PHE A 32 0.77 -9.13 -11.18
N GLY A 33 0.38 -7.90 -10.88
CA GLY A 33 -0.62 -7.57 -9.88
C GLY A 33 -1.70 -6.70 -10.53
N SER A 34 -2.97 -6.99 -10.26
CA SER A 34 -4.06 -6.17 -10.82
C SER A 34 -3.98 -4.74 -10.27
N PRO A 35 -4.13 -3.70 -11.11
CA PRO A 35 -4.23 -2.32 -10.60
C PRO A 35 -5.37 -2.11 -9.59
N LYS A 36 -6.38 -3.00 -9.59
CA LYS A 36 -7.52 -2.96 -8.65
C LYS A 36 -7.13 -3.22 -7.19
N ILE A 37 -6.00 -3.88 -6.96
CA ILE A 37 -5.50 -4.21 -5.62
C ILE A 37 -4.33 -3.30 -5.20
N ASP A 38 -3.95 -2.33 -6.04
CA ASP A 38 -2.88 -1.39 -5.74
C ASP A 38 -3.39 -0.26 -4.82
N ILE A 39 -2.76 -0.11 -3.66
CA ILE A 39 -3.10 0.89 -2.65
C ILE A 39 -2.10 2.05 -2.58
N SER A 40 -1.11 2.09 -3.48
CA SER A 40 -0.01 3.07 -3.43
C SER A 40 -0.53 4.51 -3.36
N ASN A 41 -1.52 4.85 -4.18
CA ASN A 41 -2.10 6.19 -4.20
C ASN A 41 -2.89 6.51 -2.92
N GLU A 42 -3.60 5.53 -2.35
CA GLU A 42 -4.35 5.71 -1.11
C GLU A 42 -3.40 5.94 0.07
N VAL A 43 -2.28 5.22 0.11
CA VAL A 43 -1.20 5.42 1.08
C VAL A 43 -0.61 6.83 0.95
N LEU A 44 -0.29 7.27 -0.27
CA LEU A 44 0.22 8.63 -0.50
C LEU A 44 -0.79 9.71 -0.10
N GLN A 45 -2.07 9.51 -0.37
CA GLN A 45 -3.13 10.43 0.01
C GLN A 45 -3.28 10.53 1.52
N LYS A 46 -3.26 9.38 2.22
CA LYS A 46 -3.30 9.30 3.68
C LYS A 46 -2.15 10.06 4.33
N LEU A 47 -0.97 10.00 3.72
CA LEU A 47 0.24 10.67 4.19
C LEU A 47 0.31 12.16 3.78
N GLY A 48 -0.65 12.66 3.02
CA GLY A 48 -0.68 14.06 2.57
C GLY A 48 0.25 14.38 1.41
N TYR A 49 0.70 13.37 0.64
CA TYR A 49 1.58 13.54 -0.53
C TYR A 49 0.83 13.58 -1.87
N SER A 50 -0.50 13.46 -1.87
CA SER A 50 -1.32 13.62 -3.07
C SER A 50 -1.52 15.10 -3.41
N ASN A 51 -0.86 15.56 -4.47
CA ASN A 51 -1.19 16.80 -5.20
C ASN A 51 -2.01 16.46 -6.44
#